data_AF-A0A1R0X186-F1
#
_entry.id   AF-A0A1R0X186-F1
#
_cell.length_a   1.000
_cell.length_b   1.000
_cell.length_c   1.000
_cell.angle_alpha   90.00
_cell.angle_beta   90.00
_cell.angle_gamma   90.00
#
_symmetry.space_group_name_H-M   'P 1'
#
loop_
_entity.id
_entity.type
_entity.pdbx_description
1 polymer ?
#
loop_
_entity_poly.entity_id
_entity_poly.type
_entity_poly.pdbx_seq_one_letter_code
_entity_poly.pdbx_strand_id
1 'polypeptide(L)'
;MKKKTRKFLIRKYAVTLLLATLCLLYIYLLDWLYGYGLGNVGYILNYLFYTASEKATACILLLCLFIPDIYYWKTGHQPERGGER
;
A
#
# COMPACT_ATOMS: atom_id res chain seq x y z
N MET A 1 2.80 -17.43 19.30
CA MET A 1 2.12 -16.95 18.06
C MET A 1 2.27 -15.45 17.82
N LYS A 2 1.92 -14.57 18.78
CA LYS A 2 2.06 -13.09 18.68
C LYS A 2 3.35 -12.57 18.01
N LYS A 3 4.53 -13.02 18.45
CA LYS A 3 5.82 -12.60 17.86
C LYS A 3 5.96 -12.99 16.38
N LYS A 4 5.47 -14.17 15.98
CA LYS A 4 5.48 -14.66 14.58
C LYS A 4 4.55 -13.80 13.72
N THR A 5 3.31 -13.58 14.16
CA THR A 5 2.32 -12.72 13.47
C THR A 5 2.85 -11.29 13.29
N ARG A 6 3.46 -10.71 14.33
CA ARG A 6 4.06 -9.37 14.26
C ARG A 6 5.21 -9.30 13.26
N LYS A 7 6.14 -10.26 13.31
CA LYS A 7 7.25 -10.34 12.35
C LYS A 7 6.74 -10.47 10.91
N PHE A 8 5.69 -11.26 10.70
CA PHE A 8 5.05 -11.42 9.39
C PHE A 8 4.43 -10.11 8.89
N LEU A 9 3.63 -9.44 9.72
CA LEU A 9 3.00 -8.15 9.36
C LEU A 9 4.06 -7.07 9.08
N ILE A 10 5.11 -6.97 9.90
CA ILE A 10 6.24 -6.05 9.62
C ILE A 10 6.84 -6.34 8.24
N ARG A 11 7.12 -7.61 7.94
CA ARG A 11 7.71 -8.00 6.65
C ARG A 11 6.78 -7.66 5.48
N LYS A 12 5.47 -7.92 5.62
CA LYS A 12 4.45 -7.53 4.64
C LYS A 12 4.55 -6.04 4.34
N TYR A 13 4.45 -5.18 5.35
CA TYR A 13 4.47 -3.74 5.17
C TYR A 13 5.83 -3.20 4.69
N ALA A 14 6.95 -3.82 5.08
CA ALA A 14 8.26 -3.47 4.56
C ALA A 14 8.36 -3.75 3.04
N VAL A 15 7.87 -4.90 2.58
CA VAL A 15 7.83 -5.24 1.15
C VAL A 15 6.87 -4.32 0.40
N THR A 16 5.69 -4.04 0.96
CA THR A 16 4.73 -3.08 0.36
C THR A 16 5.33 -1.69 0.22
N LEU A 17 6.02 -1.19 1.26
CA LEU A 17 6.69 0.11 1.23
C LEU A 17 7.81 0.15 0.19
N LEU A 18 8.65 -0.90 0.14
CA LEU A 18 9.70 -1.02 -0.86
C LEU A 18 9.14 -1.00 -2.29
N LEU A 19 8.12 -1.81 -2.57
CA LEU A 19 7.48 -1.86 -3.89
C LEU A 19 6.81 -0.52 -4.25
N ALA A 20 6.08 0.09 -3.32
CA ALA A 20 5.46 1.39 -3.54
C ALA A 20 6.51 2.47 -3.88
N THR A 21 7.65 2.44 -3.19
CA THR A 21 8.76 3.37 -3.42
C THR A 21 9.39 3.14 -4.79
N LEU A 22 9.62 1.88 -5.18
CA LEU A 22 10.14 1.52 -6.50
C LEU A 22 9.18 1.93 -7.63
N CYS A 23 7.87 1.74 -7.45
CA CYS A 23 6.86 2.19 -8.40
C CYS A 23 6.87 3.71 -8.56
N LEU A 24 6.94 4.46 -7.46
CA LEU A 24 7.04 5.93 -7.52
C LEU A 24 8.33 6.39 -8.21
N LEU A 25 9.47 5.81 -7.85
CA LEU A 25 10.75 6.12 -8.50
C LEU A 25 10.73 5.79 -9.99
N TYR A 26 10.07 4.69 -10.37
CA TYR A 26 9.90 4.33 -11.77
C TYR A 26 9.07 5.37 -12.53
N ILE A 27 7.98 5.86 -11.95
CA ILE A 27 7.17 6.93 -12.55
C ILE A 27 8.01 8.20 -12.70
N TYR A 28 8.72 8.63 -11.65
CA TYR A 28 9.60 9.80 -11.74
C TYR A 28 10.73 9.65 -12.75
N LEU A 29 11.26 8.42 -12.92
CA LEU A 29 12.25 8.13 -13.94
C LEU A 29 11.68 8.30 -15.35
N LEU A 30 10.44 7.82 -15.58
CA LEU A 30 9.75 8.02 -16.85
C LEU A 30 9.45 9.50 -17.10
N ASP A 31 8.96 10.22 -16.08
CA ASP A 31 8.69 11.65 -16.16
C ASP A 31 9.94 12.44 -16.53
N TRP A 32 11.09 12.04 -16.00
CA TRP A 32 12.38 12.64 -16.35
C TRP A 32 12.83 12.26 -17.78
N LEU A 33 12.73 10.98 -18.15
CA LEU A 33 13.18 10.48 -19.46
C LEU A 33 12.40 11.10 -20.62
N TYR A 34 11.09 11.32 -20.44
CA TYR A 34 10.21 11.86 -21.47
C TYR A 34 9.96 13.37 -21.31
N GLY A 35 10.54 14.02 -20.31
CA GLY A 35 10.45 15.47 -20.12
C GLY A 35 9.09 15.98 -19.61
N TYR A 36 8.27 15.12 -18.97
CA TYR A 36 6.98 15.51 -18.39
C TYR A 36 7.10 16.36 -17.11
N GLY A 37 8.27 16.36 -16.48
CA GLY A 37 8.55 17.13 -15.27
C GLY A 37 7.87 16.58 -14.01
N LEU A 38 8.16 17.18 -12.85
CA LEU A 38 7.70 16.68 -11.53
C LEU A 38 6.20 16.83 -11.27
N GLY A 39 5.48 17.60 -12.11
CA GLY A 39 4.05 17.85 -11.96
C GLY A 39 3.16 16.69 -12.46
N ASN A 40 3.71 15.77 -13.25
CA ASN A 40 2.93 14.72 -13.89
C ASN A 40 2.34 13.72 -12.88
N VAL A 41 3.08 13.38 -11.82
CA VAL A 41 2.55 12.56 -10.71
C VAL A 41 1.32 13.19 -10.07
N GLY A 42 1.32 14.52 -9.86
CA GLY A 42 0.17 15.24 -9.33
C GLY A 42 -1.04 15.21 -10.28
N TYR A 43 -0.78 15.33 -11.58
CA TYR A 43 -1.80 15.19 -12.61
C TYR A 43 -2.41 13.78 -12.64
N ILE A 44 -1.57 12.74 -12.62
CA ILE A 44 -2.00 11.33 -12.58
C ILE A 44 -2.82 11.05 -11.31
N LEU A 45 -2.37 11.55 -10.15
CA LEU A 45 -3.11 11.40 -8.89
C LEU A 45 -4.47 12.10 -8.93
N ASN A 46 -4.56 13.27 -9.54
CA ASN A 46 -5.82 13.97 -9.74
C ASN A 46 -6.77 13.18 -10.66
N TYR A 47 -6.23 12.58 -11.72
CA TYR A 47 -7.00 11.73 -12.63
C TYR A 47 -7.48 10.44 -11.94
N LEU A 48 -6.65 9.82 -11.10
CA LEU A 48 -6.96 8.57 -10.41
C LEU A 48 -7.95 8.75 -9.25
N PHE A 49 -7.94 9.91 -8.61
CA PHE A 49 -8.80 10.25 -7.48
C PHE A 49 -9.48 11.60 -7.74
N TYR A 50 -10.24 11.68 -8.82
CA TYR A 50 -10.83 12.95 -9.28
C TYR A 50 -11.99 13.38 -8.38
N THR A 51 -12.94 12.48 -8.18
CA THR A 51 -14.20 12.71 -7.47
C THR A 51 -14.08 12.44 -5.97
N ALA A 52 -14.98 13.04 -5.19
CA ALA A 52 -15.09 12.76 -3.76
C ALA A 52 -15.40 11.28 -3.48
N SER A 53 -16.21 10.64 -4.34
CA SER A 53 -16.55 9.21 -4.23
C SER A 53 -15.34 8.30 -4.46
N GLU A 54 -14.46 8.61 -5.41
CA GLU A 54 -13.24 7.83 -5.66
C GLU A 54 -12.27 7.94 -4.48
N LYS A 55 -12.08 9.16 -3.95
CA LYS A 55 -11.28 9.39 -2.73
C LYS A 55 -11.83 8.61 -1.54
N ALA A 56 -13.15 8.67 -1.31
CA ALA A 56 -13.80 7.95 -0.23
C ALA A 56 -13.66 6.42 -0.39
N THR A 57 -13.86 5.92 -1.61
CA THR A 57 -13.71 4.49 -1.92
C THR A 57 -12.27 4.01 -1.65
N ALA A 58 -11.27 4.78 -2.08
CA ALA A 58 -9.88 4.49 -1.81
C ALA A 58 -9.57 4.43 -0.31
N CYS A 59 -10.10 5.38 0.47
CA CYS A 59 -9.98 5.36 1.94
C CYS A 59 -10.63 4.12 2.56
N ILE A 60 -11.83 3.75 2.11
CA ILE A 60 -12.52 2.55 2.60
C ILE A 60 -11.71 1.29 2.28
N LEU A 61 -11.19 1.16 1.06
CA LEU A 61 -10.37 0.02 0.66
C LEU A 61 -9.07 -0.07 1.49
N LEU A 62 -8.42 1.06 1.77
CA LEU A 62 -7.27 1.11 2.66
C LEU A 62 -7.65 0.67 4.09
N LEU A 63 -8.79 1.13 4.61
CA LEU A 63 -9.28 0.70 5.93
C LEU A 63 -9.56 -0.81 5.96
N CYS A 64 -10.16 -1.38 4.92
CA CYS A 64 -10.36 -2.82 4.79
C CYS A 64 -9.05 -3.61 4.79
N LEU A 65 -7.94 -3.02 4.33
CA LEU A 65 -6.61 -3.62 4.39
C LEU A 65 -5.99 -3.51 5.79
N PHE A 66 -6.06 -2.33 6.42
CA PHE A 66 -5.35 -2.05 7.67
C PHE A 66 -6.08 -2.54 8.92
N ILE A 67 -7.42 -2.42 8.99
CA ILE A 67 -8.20 -2.75 10.19
C ILE A 67 -7.99 -4.23 10.61
N PRO A 68 -8.11 -5.22 9.71
CA PRO A 68 -7.88 -6.62 10.07
C PRO A 68 -6.45 -6.86 10.56
N ASP A 69 -5.46 -6.24 9.92
CA ASP A 69 -4.05 -6.39 10.28
C ASP A 69 -3.74 -5.77 11.66
N ILE A 70 -4.34 -4.62 11.98
CA ILE A 70 -4.23 -4.00 13.31
C ILE A 70 -4.89 -4.90 14.37
N TYR A 71 -6.04 -5.49 14.05
CA TYR A 71 -6.70 -6.45 14.93
C TYR A 71 -5.78 -7.67 15.18
N TYR A 72 -5.23 -8.28 14.13
CA TYR A 72 -4.30 -9.41 14.24
C TYR A 72 -3.00 -9.06 14.97
N TRP A 73 -2.52 -7.83 14.84
CA TRP A 73 -1.36 -7.34 15.59
C TRP A 73 -1.60 -7.32 17.11
N LYS A 74 -2.80 -6.90 17.52
CA LYS A 74 -3.23 -6.83 18.93
C LYS A 74 -3.54 -8.22 19.50
N THR A 75 -4.38 -9.00 18.81
CA THR A 75 -4.84 -10.30 19.29
C THR A 75 -3.76 -11.38 19.14
N GLY A 76 -2.92 -11.28 18.10
CA GLY A 76 -1.88 -12.26 17.79
C GLY A 76 -2.41 -13.57 17.22
N HIS A 77 -3.69 -13.59 16.84
CA HIS A 77 -4.36 -14.73 16.26
C HIS A 77 -4.69 -14.38 14.82
N GLN A 78 -3.81 -14.78 13.91
CA GLN A 78 -4.05 -14.71 12.48
C GLN A 78 -4.47 -16.11 12.03
N PRO A 79 -5.63 -16.28 11.36
CA PRO A 79 -5.99 -17.57 10.80
C PRO A 79 -4.90 -18.03 9.83
N GLU A 80 -4.54 -19.32 9.91
CA GLU A 80 -3.49 -19.90 9.06
C GLU A 80 -3.82 -19.65 7.59
N ARG A 81 -2.93 -18.96 6.88
CA ARG A 81 -3.06 -18.75 5.44
C ARG A 81 -2.41 -19.95 4.75
N GLY A 82 -3.12 -20.60 3.83
CA GLY A 82 -2.68 -21.86 3.19
C GLY A 82 -1.32 -21.82 2.49
N GLY A 83 -0.76 -20.64 2.20
CA GLY A 83 0.61 -20.47 1.70
C GLY A 83 1.70 -20.45 2.78
N GLU A 84 1.37 -20.72 4.05
CA GLU A 84 2.31 -20.79 5.18
C GLU A 84 2.74 -22.22 5.55
N ARG A 85 2.41 -23.22 4.71
CA ARG A 85 2.92 -24.61 4.81
C ARG A 85 4.18 -24.80 3.99
#